data_AF-A0A7K3KKT2-F1
#
_entry.id   AF-A0A7K3KKT2-F1
#
_cell.length_a   1.000
_cell.length_b   1.000
_cell.length_c   1.000
_cell.angle_alpha   90.00
_cell.angle_beta   90.00
_cell.angle_gamma   90.00
#
_symmetry.space_group_name_H-M   'P 1'
#
loop_
_entity.id
_entity.type
_entity.pdbx_description
1 polymer ?
#
loop_
_entity_poly.entity_id
_entity_poly.type
_entity_poly.pdbx_seq_one_letter_code
_entity_poly.pdbx_strand_id
1 'polypeptide(L)'
;MIALPREPDIAACRFQADVFEKSASVCTCSSAVFVRRFMKSNLAKDMDTDPLSFGVSTPEAALRLIEEEYGASSYGSVRYSEEVLRWMGYLFRYWASAYGESSRNIYRIVGARELCGLFEAYHCLDPDQAIERILESKGLNPQLSIIDKGVKELRRIRNQGKYEYYIIELPELIQLSTEGSEGDAAESASETTPGPK
;
A
#
# COMPACT_ATOMS: atom_id res chain seq x y z
N MET A 1 9.19 0.25 2.57
CA MET A 1 9.03 1.04 1.34
C MET A 1 8.42 0.05 0.36
N ILE A 2 7.14 0.19 0.01
CA ILE A 2 6.49 -0.79 -0.87
C ILE A 2 7.03 -0.54 -2.28
N ALA A 3 7.68 -1.55 -2.87
CA ALA A 3 8.20 -1.46 -4.23
C ALA A 3 7.03 -1.45 -5.23
N LEU A 4 7.25 -0.86 -6.40
CA LEU A 4 6.30 -1.00 -7.52
C LEU A 4 6.20 -2.47 -7.94
N PRO A 5 5.01 -2.94 -8.37
CA PRO A 5 4.82 -4.33 -8.79
C PRO A 5 5.79 -4.70 -9.92
N ARG A 6 6.49 -5.82 -9.75
CA ARG A 6 7.31 -6.50 -10.76
C ARG A 6 6.53 -7.66 -11.36
N GLU A 7 7.04 -8.23 -12.44
CA GLU A 7 6.49 -9.49 -12.95
C GLU A 7 6.56 -10.59 -11.85
N PRO A 8 5.41 -11.17 -11.47
CA PRO A 8 5.35 -12.18 -10.42
C PRO A 8 5.88 -13.52 -10.91
N ASP A 9 6.50 -14.28 -10.01
CA ASP A 9 6.82 -15.69 -10.26
C ASP A 9 5.54 -16.54 -10.19
N ILE A 10 4.91 -16.75 -11.34
CA ILE A 10 3.67 -17.51 -11.47
C ILE A 10 3.86 -18.99 -11.06
N ALA A 11 5.03 -19.57 -11.30
CA ALA A 11 5.28 -20.97 -10.95
C ALA A 11 5.31 -21.15 -9.44
N ALA A 12 6.03 -20.27 -8.73
CA ALA A 12 6.02 -20.26 -7.26
C ALA A 12 4.61 -19.98 -6.70
N CYS A 13 3.84 -19.09 -7.34
CA CYS A 13 2.46 -18.79 -6.92
C CYS A 13 1.55 -20.02 -7.01
N ARG A 14 1.61 -20.75 -8.13
CA ARG A 14 0.86 -22.01 -8.31
C ARG A 14 1.29 -23.06 -7.31
N PHE A 15 2.60 -23.21 -7.11
CA PHE A 15 3.14 -24.15 -6.12
C PHE A 15 2.60 -23.88 -4.71
N GLN A 16 2.68 -22.64 -4.23
CA GLN A 16 2.18 -22.30 -2.90
C GLN A 16 0.64 -22.45 -2.80
N ALA A 17 -0.09 -22.15 -3.87
CA ALA A 17 -1.53 -22.37 -3.95
C ALA A 17 -1.88 -23.86 -3.78
N ASP A 18 -1.20 -24.74 -4.51
CA ASP A 18 -1.41 -26.19 -4.44
C ASP A 18 -1.03 -26.74 -3.05
N VAL A 19 0.03 -26.23 -2.42
CA VAL A 19 0.39 -26.56 -1.03
C VAL A 19 -0.72 -26.20 -0.06
N PHE A 20 -1.29 -24.99 -0.20
CA PHE A 20 -2.34 -24.51 0.69
C PHE A 20 -3.63 -25.30 0.50
N GLU A 21 -4.02 -25.57 -0.75
CA GLU A 21 -5.18 -26.41 -1.07
C GLU A 21 -5.02 -27.81 -0.45
N LYS A 22 -3.87 -28.44 -0.67
CA LYS A 22 -3.58 -29.79 -0.14
C LYS A 22 -3.59 -29.83 1.39
N SER A 23 -3.21 -28.73 2.04
CA SER A 23 -3.25 -28.63 3.51
C SER A 23 -4.65 -28.84 4.09
N ALA A 24 -5.71 -28.58 3.33
CA ALA A 24 -7.09 -28.75 3.78
C ALA A 24 -7.39 -30.20 4.21
N SER A 25 -6.86 -31.18 3.45
CA SER A 25 -7.06 -32.61 3.68
C SER A 25 -5.93 -33.26 4.49
N VAL A 26 -4.70 -32.77 4.37
CA VAL A 26 -3.52 -33.41 4.99
C VAL A 26 -3.24 -32.91 6.40
N CYS A 27 -3.40 -31.62 6.67
CA CYS A 27 -3.03 -31.05 7.97
C CYS A 27 -4.11 -31.35 9.02
N THR A 28 -3.69 -31.57 10.27
CA THR A 28 -4.59 -31.79 11.42
C THR A 28 -4.91 -30.49 12.17
N CYS A 29 -4.05 -29.47 12.09
CA CYS A 29 -4.28 -28.15 12.67
C CYS A 29 -5.36 -27.35 11.92
N SER A 30 -5.83 -26.26 12.54
CA SER A 30 -6.69 -25.29 11.84
C SER A 30 -5.97 -24.62 10.67
N SER A 31 -6.75 -24.24 9.64
CA SER A 31 -6.22 -23.58 8.44
C SER A 31 -5.46 -22.30 8.77
N ALA A 32 -5.95 -21.50 9.72
CA ALA A 32 -5.25 -20.29 10.16
C ALA A 32 -3.88 -20.57 10.81
N VAL A 33 -3.74 -21.67 11.54
CA VAL A 33 -2.48 -22.08 12.16
C VAL A 33 -1.50 -22.55 11.10
N PHE A 34 -1.95 -23.39 10.16
CA PHE A 34 -1.15 -23.81 9.03
C PHE A 34 -0.61 -22.62 8.24
N VAL A 35 -1.47 -21.70 7.79
CA VAL A 35 -1.07 -20.51 7.02
C VAL A 35 -0.04 -19.68 7.79
N ARG A 36 -0.25 -19.48 9.10
CA ARG A 36 0.72 -18.77 9.96
C ARG A 36 2.08 -19.45 10.00
N ARG A 37 2.11 -20.79 10.15
CA ARG A 37 3.34 -21.58 10.19
C ARG A 37 4.07 -21.51 8.86
N PHE A 38 3.36 -21.75 7.76
CA PHE A 38 3.91 -21.66 6.42
C PHE A 38 4.53 -20.28 6.16
N MET A 39 3.78 -19.19 6.35
CA MET A 39 4.25 -17.83 6.05
C MET A 39 5.43 -17.37 6.94
N LYS A 40 5.74 -18.10 8.01
CA LYS A 40 6.88 -17.80 8.91
C LYS A 40 8.04 -18.79 8.80
N SER A 41 7.85 -19.86 8.02
CA SER A 41 8.78 -20.97 7.87
C SER A 41 10.07 -20.60 7.16
N ASN A 42 11.06 -21.48 7.27
CA ASN A 42 12.27 -21.38 6.46
C ASN A 42 11.97 -21.58 4.98
N LEU A 43 11.06 -22.50 4.63
CA LEU A 43 10.64 -22.71 3.24
C LEU A 43 10.11 -21.42 2.59
N ALA A 44 9.22 -20.69 3.27
CA ALA A 44 8.70 -19.42 2.74
C ALA A 44 9.81 -18.36 2.60
N LYS A 45 10.78 -18.34 3.53
CA LYS A 45 11.95 -17.45 3.46
C LYS A 45 12.86 -17.81 2.28
N ASP A 46 13.05 -19.09 2.00
CA ASP A 46 13.86 -19.56 0.88
C ASP A 46 13.17 -19.20 -0.44
N MET A 47 11.85 -19.40 -0.53
CA MET A 47 11.02 -18.94 -1.65
C MET A 47 11.04 -17.41 -1.85
N ASP A 48 11.19 -16.63 -0.78
CA ASP A 48 11.35 -15.17 -0.88
C ASP A 48 12.72 -14.75 -1.43
N THR A 49 13.76 -15.58 -1.21
CA THR A 49 15.17 -15.22 -1.49
C THR A 49 15.62 -15.74 -2.86
N ASP A 50 15.34 -17.01 -3.15
CA ASP A 50 15.63 -17.64 -4.43
C ASP A 50 14.42 -18.47 -4.90
N PRO A 51 13.47 -17.82 -5.60
CA PRO A 51 12.27 -18.49 -6.10
C PRO A 51 12.55 -19.61 -7.10
N LEU A 52 13.73 -19.65 -7.73
CA LEU A 52 14.06 -20.67 -8.73
C LEU A 52 14.71 -21.91 -8.09
N SER A 53 15.26 -21.80 -6.87
CA SER A 53 16.10 -22.85 -6.28
C SER A 53 15.66 -23.32 -4.89
N PHE A 54 14.44 -23.00 -4.42
CA PHE A 54 13.96 -23.38 -3.07
C PHE A 54 13.81 -24.90 -2.84
N GLY A 55 14.23 -25.74 -3.80
CA GLY A 55 14.61 -27.15 -3.57
C GLY A 55 13.45 -28.12 -3.36
N VAL A 56 12.21 -27.64 -3.32
CA VAL A 56 11.01 -28.46 -3.10
C VAL A 56 10.16 -28.51 -4.36
N SER A 57 9.97 -29.71 -4.91
CA SER A 57 9.24 -29.93 -6.16
C SER A 57 7.79 -30.36 -5.98
N THR A 58 7.38 -30.81 -4.79
CA THR A 58 6.03 -31.35 -4.56
C THR A 58 5.34 -30.70 -3.35
N PRO A 59 4.02 -30.48 -3.42
CA PRO A 59 3.26 -29.93 -2.31
C PRO A 59 3.38 -30.76 -1.02
N GLU A 60 3.38 -32.09 -1.14
CA GLU A 60 3.49 -33.01 -0.01
C GLU A 60 4.84 -32.88 0.71
N ALA A 61 5.93 -32.66 -0.04
CA ALA A 61 7.24 -32.41 0.55
C ALA A 61 7.27 -31.09 1.33
N ALA A 62 6.66 -30.03 0.79
CA ALA A 62 6.52 -28.77 1.51
C ALA A 62 5.75 -28.94 2.82
N LEU A 63 4.61 -29.64 2.80
CA LEU A 63 3.81 -29.89 4.00
C LEU A 63 4.61 -30.65 5.08
N ARG A 64 5.42 -31.65 4.69
CA ARG A 64 6.30 -32.36 5.63
C ARG A 64 7.33 -31.43 6.26
N LEU A 65 7.97 -30.57 5.49
CA LEU A 65 8.96 -29.60 6.02
C LEU A 65 8.32 -28.65 7.04
N ILE A 66 7.10 -28.18 6.78
CA ILE A 66 6.37 -27.33 7.74
C ILE A 66 6.04 -28.09 9.03
N GLU A 67 5.64 -29.35 8.91
CA GLU A 67 5.35 -30.22 10.06
C GLU A 67 6.62 -30.54 10.86
N GLU A 68 7.76 -30.79 10.19
CA GLU A 68 9.06 -31.00 10.83
C GLU A 68 9.56 -29.75 11.57
N GLU A 69 9.36 -28.56 11.01
CA GLU A 69 9.79 -27.29 11.62
C GLU A 69 8.96 -26.92 12.85
N TYR A 70 7.64 -27.14 12.83
CA TYR A 70 6.72 -26.66 13.87
C TYR A 70 6.10 -27.76 14.75
N GLY A 71 6.31 -29.03 14.39
CA GLY A 71 5.72 -30.20 15.04
C GLY A 71 4.21 -30.35 14.80
N ALA A 72 3.74 -31.57 15.02
CA ALA A 72 2.31 -31.89 14.94
C ALA A 72 1.50 -31.08 15.94
N SER A 73 0.37 -30.55 15.48
CA SER A 73 -0.54 -29.78 16.30
C SER A 73 -1.98 -29.99 15.86
N SER A 74 -2.86 -30.25 16.82
CA SER A 74 -4.32 -30.23 16.64
C SER A 74 -4.93 -28.89 17.06
N TYR A 75 -4.13 -27.82 17.16
CA TYR A 75 -4.58 -26.54 17.68
C TYR A 75 -5.54 -25.82 16.72
N GLY A 76 -6.71 -25.49 17.26
CA GLY A 76 -7.83 -24.87 16.54
C GLY A 76 -8.59 -25.85 15.64
N SER A 77 -9.91 -25.66 15.54
CA SER A 77 -10.81 -26.54 14.78
C SER A 77 -11.29 -25.96 13.44
N VAL A 78 -11.14 -24.65 13.22
CA VAL A 78 -11.67 -23.98 12.03
C VAL A 78 -10.88 -24.39 10.78
N ARG A 79 -11.59 -24.93 9.80
CA ARG A 79 -11.07 -25.28 8.47
C ARG A 79 -11.66 -24.36 7.42
N TYR A 80 -10.83 -23.89 6.51
CA TYR A 80 -11.24 -23.15 5.32
C TYR A 80 -11.42 -24.14 4.16
N SER A 81 -12.22 -23.76 3.17
CA SER A 81 -12.36 -24.58 1.95
C SER A 81 -11.06 -24.63 1.16
N GLU A 82 -10.94 -25.65 0.31
CA GLU A 82 -9.83 -25.84 -0.62
C GLU A 82 -9.64 -24.62 -1.52
N GLU A 83 -10.73 -24.08 -2.08
CA GLU A 83 -10.70 -22.89 -2.94
C GLU A 83 -10.19 -21.64 -2.22
N VAL A 84 -10.63 -21.41 -0.98
CA VAL A 84 -10.16 -20.28 -0.16
C VAL A 84 -8.66 -20.42 0.10
N LEU A 85 -8.21 -21.62 0.46
CA LEU A 85 -6.80 -21.89 0.72
C LEU A 85 -5.95 -21.74 -0.54
N ARG A 86 -6.40 -22.27 -1.68
CA ARG A 86 -5.73 -22.15 -2.97
C ARG A 86 -5.55 -20.67 -3.34
N TRP A 87 -6.61 -19.88 -3.26
CA TRP A 87 -6.58 -18.43 -3.51
C TRP A 87 -5.65 -17.71 -2.53
N MET A 88 -5.75 -17.99 -1.23
CA MET A 88 -4.88 -17.39 -0.22
C MET A 88 -3.40 -17.68 -0.50
N GLY A 89 -3.06 -18.92 -0.81
CA GLY A 89 -1.69 -19.35 -1.12
C GLY A 89 -1.13 -18.63 -2.35
N TYR A 90 -1.95 -18.53 -3.40
CA TYR A 90 -1.61 -17.79 -4.61
C TYR A 90 -1.37 -16.31 -4.31
N LEU A 91 -2.31 -15.65 -3.63
CA LEU A 91 -2.27 -14.22 -3.37
C LEU A 91 -1.09 -13.83 -2.49
N PHE A 92 -0.79 -14.61 -1.43
CA PHE A 92 0.36 -14.37 -0.58
C PHE A 92 1.68 -14.43 -1.35
N ARG A 93 1.84 -15.44 -2.21
CA ARG A 93 3.07 -15.61 -2.99
C ARG A 93 3.20 -14.56 -4.08
N TYR A 94 2.08 -14.22 -4.73
CA TYR A 94 2.01 -13.15 -5.71
C TYR A 94 2.45 -11.84 -5.10
N TRP A 95 1.90 -11.50 -3.93
CA TRP A 95 2.28 -10.28 -3.21
C TRP A 95 3.78 -10.26 -2.94
N ALA A 96 4.31 -11.37 -2.44
CA ALA A 96 5.71 -11.44 -2.08
C ALA A 96 6.66 -11.37 -3.29
N SER A 97 6.28 -11.96 -4.43
CA SER A 97 7.08 -11.91 -5.67
C SER A 97 6.95 -10.58 -6.41
N ALA A 98 5.73 -10.06 -6.60
CA ALA A 98 5.48 -8.82 -7.33
C ALA A 98 5.96 -7.58 -6.55
N TYR A 99 5.68 -7.49 -5.25
CA TYR A 99 6.02 -6.30 -4.45
C TYR A 99 7.37 -6.43 -3.72
N GLY A 100 8.05 -7.57 -3.84
CA GLY A 100 9.34 -7.81 -3.19
C GLY A 100 9.28 -7.77 -1.66
N GLU A 101 8.12 -8.09 -1.08
CA GLU A 101 7.89 -8.11 0.36
C GLU A 101 8.07 -9.52 0.91
N SER A 102 8.69 -9.66 2.09
CA SER A 102 8.84 -10.99 2.70
C SER A 102 7.49 -11.57 3.11
N SER A 103 7.34 -12.89 2.98
CA SER A 103 6.17 -13.66 3.41
C SER A 103 5.78 -13.35 4.86
N ARG A 104 6.78 -13.20 5.74
CA ARG A 104 6.59 -12.84 7.15
C ARG A 104 6.00 -11.44 7.32
N ASN A 105 6.44 -10.46 6.52
CA ASN A 105 5.92 -9.11 6.57
C ASN A 105 4.48 -9.04 6.05
N ILE A 106 4.18 -9.74 4.95
CA ILE A 106 2.83 -9.77 4.40
C ILE A 106 1.84 -10.38 5.40
N TYR A 107 2.20 -11.49 6.05
CA TYR A 107 1.35 -12.09 7.08
C TYR A 107 1.12 -11.16 8.30
N ARG A 108 2.05 -10.22 8.56
CA ARG A 108 1.89 -9.20 9.59
C ARG A 108 0.90 -8.11 9.17
N ILE A 109 0.83 -7.79 7.88
CA ILE A 109 -0.11 -6.82 7.31
C ILE A 109 -1.53 -7.41 7.29
N VAL A 110 -1.69 -8.62 6.76
CA VAL A 110 -2.98 -9.32 6.67
C VAL A 110 -2.81 -10.78 7.07
N GLY A 111 -3.48 -11.16 8.16
CA GLY A 111 -3.44 -12.53 8.69
C GLY A 111 -4.42 -13.47 7.99
N ALA A 112 -4.31 -14.77 8.26
CA ALA A 112 -5.13 -15.78 7.62
C ALA A 112 -6.66 -15.60 7.82
N ARG A 113 -7.09 -15.18 9.02
CA ARG A 113 -8.52 -14.96 9.32
C ARG A 113 -9.08 -13.76 8.58
N GLU A 114 -8.31 -12.68 8.54
CA GLU A 114 -8.69 -11.47 7.83
C GLU A 114 -8.77 -11.75 6.33
N LEU A 115 -7.76 -12.40 5.75
CA LEU A 115 -7.76 -12.73 4.34
C LEU A 115 -8.91 -13.66 3.95
N CYS A 116 -9.23 -14.65 4.80
CA CYS A 116 -10.39 -15.51 4.61
C CYS A 116 -11.71 -14.71 4.55
N GLY A 117 -11.87 -13.67 5.38
CA GLY A 117 -13.05 -12.80 5.36
C GLY A 117 -13.15 -11.91 4.11
N LEU A 118 -12.06 -11.76 3.36
CA LEU A 118 -11.99 -10.98 2.12
C LEU A 118 -12.21 -11.83 0.86
N PHE A 119 -12.27 -13.17 1.00
CA PHE A 119 -12.37 -14.08 -0.13
C PHE A 119 -13.53 -13.73 -1.06
N GLU A 120 -14.76 -13.64 -0.54
CA GLU A 120 -15.97 -13.36 -1.34
C GLU A 120 -15.87 -12.08 -2.16
N ALA A 121 -15.28 -11.03 -1.58
CA ALA A 121 -15.16 -9.74 -2.25
C ALA A 121 -14.01 -9.71 -3.27
N TYR A 122 -12.91 -10.41 -3.02
CA TYR A 122 -11.64 -10.19 -3.74
C TYR A 122 -11.20 -11.36 -4.63
N HIS A 123 -11.77 -12.56 -4.51
CA HIS A 123 -11.30 -13.73 -5.25
C HIS A 123 -11.53 -13.66 -6.77
N CYS A 124 -12.44 -12.80 -7.24
CA CYS A 124 -12.66 -12.53 -8.67
C CYS A 124 -11.84 -11.35 -9.21
N LEU A 125 -11.10 -10.63 -8.36
CA LEU A 125 -10.27 -9.51 -8.78
C LEU A 125 -8.92 -10.00 -9.28
N ASP A 126 -8.29 -9.17 -10.12
CA ASP A 126 -6.87 -9.35 -10.39
C ASP A 126 -6.07 -9.28 -9.07
N PRO A 127 -5.02 -10.11 -8.90
CA PRO A 127 -4.24 -10.15 -7.66
C PRO A 127 -3.70 -8.78 -7.23
N ASP A 128 -3.22 -7.97 -8.18
CA ASP A 128 -2.77 -6.60 -7.91
C ASP A 128 -3.90 -5.75 -7.32
N GLN A 129 -5.09 -5.78 -7.93
CA GLN A 129 -6.24 -5.02 -7.46
C GLN A 129 -6.71 -5.44 -6.07
N ALA A 130 -6.62 -6.74 -5.76
CA ALA A 130 -6.93 -7.27 -4.43
C ALA A 130 -5.89 -6.78 -3.40
N ILE A 131 -4.60 -6.84 -3.74
CA ILE A 131 -3.50 -6.40 -2.86
C ILE A 131 -3.57 -4.90 -2.61
N GLU A 132 -3.81 -4.09 -3.64
CA GLU A 132 -3.97 -2.64 -3.54
C GLU A 132 -5.10 -2.27 -2.57
N ARG A 133 -6.28 -2.91 -2.71
CA ARG A 133 -7.41 -2.69 -1.79
C ARG A 133 -7.08 -3.09 -0.35
N ILE A 134 -6.35 -4.20 -0.16
CA ILE A 134 -5.89 -4.60 1.18
C ILE A 134 -4.95 -3.52 1.74
N LEU A 135 -3.94 -3.09 0.98
CA LEU A 135 -2.99 -2.07 1.40
C LEU A 135 -3.67 -0.72 1.71
N GLU A 136 -4.64 -0.31 0.89
CA GLU A 136 -5.45 0.88 1.11
C GLU A 136 -6.21 0.83 2.43
N SER A 137 -6.86 -0.29 2.72
CA SER A 137 -7.59 -0.49 3.99
C SER A 137 -6.67 -0.39 5.23
N LYS A 138 -5.37 -0.64 5.03
CA LYS A 138 -4.32 -0.52 6.06
C LYS A 138 -3.64 0.85 6.09
N GLY A 139 -4.03 1.79 5.23
CA GLY A 139 -3.36 3.09 5.08
C GLY A 139 -1.94 2.98 4.50
N LEU A 140 -1.62 1.87 3.83
CA LEU A 140 -0.32 1.57 3.24
C LEU A 140 -0.29 1.81 1.72
N ASN A 141 -1.21 2.62 1.19
CA ASN A 141 -1.36 2.83 -0.24
C ASN A 141 -0.03 3.32 -0.90
N PRO A 142 0.54 2.53 -1.83
CA PRO A 142 1.80 2.88 -2.50
C PRO A 142 1.75 4.20 -3.26
N GLN A 143 0.62 4.49 -3.92
CA GLN A 143 0.39 5.69 -4.73
C GLN A 143 0.21 6.95 -3.89
N LEU A 144 -0.57 6.85 -2.80
CA LEU A 144 -0.65 7.93 -1.81
C LEU A 144 0.74 8.23 -1.24
N SER A 145 1.57 7.21 -0.99
CA SER A 145 2.94 7.43 -0.51
C SER A 145 3.80 8.26 -1.47
N ILE A 146 3.58 8.16 -2.78
CA ILE A 146 4.32 8.93 -3.79
C ILE A 146 3.85 10.38 -3.80
N ILE A 147 2.53 10.59 -3.80
CA ILE A 147 1.94 11.94 -3.75
C ILE A 147 2.32 12.63 -2.43
N ASP A 148 2.21 11.94 -1.30
CA ASP A 148 2.55 12.48 0.02
C ASP A 148 4.04 12.80 0.14
N LYS A 149 4.92 11.95 -0.40
CA LYS A 149 6.36 12.24 -0.48
C LYS A 149 6.63 13.45 -1.38
N GLY A 150 6.01 13.50 -2.56
CA GLY A 150 6.12 14.64 -3.47
C GLY A 150 5.67 15.94 -2.80
N VAL A 151 4.51 15.94 -2.16
CA VAL A 151 3.98 17.08 -1.40
C VAL A 151 4.87 17.44 -0.21
N LYS A 152 5.46 16.47 0.49
CA LYS A 152 6.40 16.71 1.59
C LYS A 152 7.68 17.36 1.10
N GLU A 153 8.24 16.91 -0.02
CA GLU A 153 9.42 17.53 -0.60
C GLU A 153 9.13 18.91 -1.19
N LEU A 154 7.99 19.11 -1.85
CA LEU A 154 7.55 20.43 -2.30
C LEU A 154 7.40 21.41 -1.13
N ARG A 155 6.83 20.96 0.01
CA ARG A 155 6.76 21.76 1.23
C ARG A 155 8.14 22.06 1.83
N ARG A 156 9.07 21.10 1.78
CA ARG A 156 10.45 21.29 2.22
C ARG A 156 11.15 22.36 1.38
N ILE A 157 11.07 22.27 0.05
CA ILE A 157 11.64 23.24 -0.89
C ILE A 157 11.07 24.63 -0.63
N ARG A 158 9.73 24.76 -0.54
CA ARG A 158 9.04 26.02 -0.24
C ARG A 158 9.53 26.65 1.07
N ASN A 159 9.69 25.85 2.12
CA ASN A 159 10.10 26.34 3.43
C ASN A 159 11.61 26.63 3.53
N GLN A 160 12.43 26.11 2.60
CA GLN A 160 13.88 26.37 2.51
C GLN A 160 14.23 27.51 1.55
N GLY A 161 13.36 27.83 0.60
CA GLY A 161 13.49 29.01 -0.25
C GLY A 161 13.39 30.29 0.57
N LYS A 162 14.52 30.94 0.84
CA LYS A 162 14.53 32.38 1.12
C LYS A 162 14.20 33.08 -0.19
N TYR A 163 12.99 33.60 -0.31
CA TYR A 163 12.64 34.50 -1.40
C TYR A 163 13.15 35.90 -1.05
N GLU A 164 14.21 36.32 -1.72
CA GLU A 164 14.70 37.69 -1.68
C GLU A 164 13.90 38.48 -2.72
N TYR A 165 12.82 39.14 -2.26
CA TYR A 165 12.03 39.99 -3.13
C TYR A 165 12.77 41.30 -3.35
N TYR A 166 13.19 41.55 -4.58
CA TYR A 166 13.58 42.90 -5.00
C TYR A 166 12.31 43.66 -5.38
N ILE A 167 11.90 44.59 -4.52
CA ILE A 167 10.90 45.61 -4.88
C ILE A 167 11.61 46.54 -5.84
N ILE A 168 11.38 46.35 -7.14
CA ILE A 168 11.79 47.30 -8.16
C ILE A 168 10.69 48.36 -8.20
N GLU A 169 10.94 49.52 -7.62
CA GLU A 169 10.10 50.69 -7.90
C GLU A 169 10.28 51.03 -9.37
N LEU A 170 9.23 50.81 -10.17
CA LEU A 170 9.18 51.23 -11.57
C LEU A 170 9.02 52.76 -11.60
N PRO A 171 10.01 53.53 -12.07
CA PRO A 171 9.85 54.98 -12.18
C PRO A 171 8.88 55.29 -13.32
N GLU A 172 7.79 55.96 -12.94
CA GLU A 172 6.87 56.77 -13.76
C GLU A 172 6.18 56.09 -14.95
N LEU A 173 5.11 55.35 -14.66
CA LEU A 173 3.97 55.16 -15.58
C LEU A 173 2.84 56.18 -15.32
N ILE A 174 3.18 57.41 -14.92
CA ILE A 174 2.23 58.51 -14.69
C ILE A 174 2.68 59.77 -15.45
N GLN A 175 2.84 59.67 -16.76
CA GLN A 175 2.87 60.84 -17.65
C GLN A 175 2.04 60.62 -18.91
N LEU A 176 0.80 60.17 -18.74
CA LEU A 176 -0.19 60.14 -19.84
C LEU A 176 -1.61 60.50 -19.41
N SER A 177 -1.75 61.29 -18.33
CA SER A 177 -3.03 61.86 -17.91
C SER A 177 -2.96 63.35 -17.62
N THR A 178 -2.25 64.10 -18.46
CA THR A 178 -2.38 65.57 -18.50
C THR A 178 -2.52 66.02 -19.94
N GLU A 179 -3.73 65.94 -20.51
CA GLU A 179 -4.31 66.97 -21.40
C GLU A 179 -5.83 66.77 -21.43
N GLY A 180 -6.60 67.68 -20.81
CA GLY A 180 -8.06 67.62 -20.88
C GLY A 180 -8.84 68.45 -19.86
N SER A 181 -8.81 69.78 -20.03
CA SER A 181 -9.84 70.75 -19.64
C SER A 181 -9.90 71.26 -18.19
N GLU A 182 -9.51 72.54 -18.07
CA GLU A 182 -9.86 73.52 -17.05
C GLU A 182 -11.38 73.67 -16.85
N GLY A 183 -11.80 74.17 -15.67
CA GLY A 183 -13.09 74.84 -15.48
C GLY A 183 -13.72 74.77 -14.09
N ASP A 184 -13.44 75.80 -13.28
CA ASP A 184 -14.33 76.44 -12.28
C ASP A 184 -14.65 75.80 -10.90
N ALA A 185 -13.91 76.31 -9.91
CA ALA A 185 -14.34 77.15 -8.76
C ALA A 185 -15.42 76.69 -7.75
N ALA A 186 -15.02 76.82 -6.46
CA ALA A 186 -15.79 77.25 -5.27
C ALA A 186 -16.86 76.27 -4.71
N GLU A 187 -17.15 76.12 -3.42
CA GLU A 187 -16.69 76.63 -2.12
C GLU A 187 -17.52 75.89 -1.04
N SER A 188 -17.04 75.86 0.21
CA SER A 188 -17.76 75.68 1.49
C SER A 188 -18.10 74.27 2.05
N ALA A 189 -17.34 73.97 3.11
CA ALA A 189 -17.65 73.33 4.40
C ALA A 189 -19.08 72.84 4.73
N SER A 190 -19.19 71.67 5.39
CA SER A 190 -19.36 71.57 6.86
C SER A 190 -19.60 70.11 7.32
N GLU A 191 -18.94 69.72 8.43
CA GLU A 191 -19.42 68.90 9.57
C GLU A 191 -20.57 67.87 9.34
N THR A 192 -20.56 66.63 9.83
CA THR A 192 -20.27 66.17 11.21
C THR A 192 -20.37 64.63 11.24
N THR A 193 -19.45 63.95 11.92
CA THR A 193 -19.65 62.62 12.55
C THR A 193 -20.54 62.80 13.81
N PRO A 194 -21.09 61.77 14.50
CA PRO A 194 -20.52 60.44 14.75
C PRO A 194 -21.49 59.23 14.83
N GLY A 195 -20.92 58.01 15.00
CA GLY A 195 -21.61 56.72 15.20
C GLY A 195 -22.29 56.59 16.58
N PRO A 196 -22.25 55.44 17.31
CA PRO A 196 -21.94 54.06 16.94
C PRO A 196 -22.97 53.03 17.48
N LYS A 197 -22.90 51.77 17.02
CA LYS A 197 -22.84 50.53 17.84
C LYS A 197 -22.63 49.31 16.96
#